data_AF-A0A284VTK5-F1
#
_entry.id   AF-A0A284VTK5-F1
#
_cell.length_a   1.000
_cell.length_b   1.000
_cell.length_c   1.000
_cell.angle_alpha   90.00
_cell.angle_beta   90.00
_cell.angle_gamma   90.00
#
_symmetry.space_group_name_H-M   'P 1'
#
loop_
_entity.id
_entity.type
_entity.pdbx_description
1 polymer ?
#
loop_
_entity_poly.entity_id
_entity_poly.type
_entity_poly.pdbx_seq_one_letter_code
_entity_poly.pdbx_strand_id
1 'polypeptide(L)' 'MEMSFEESLVELENIVEKLENGQLSLDESLILFDTGIKLVKECDTKLKNAQQQIEKLIEENNCLKSEPFELHNENAHEK' A
#
# COMPACT_ATOMS: atom_id res chain seq x y z
N MET A 1 -15.12 1.64 12.39
CA MET A 1 -13.91 2.43 12.68
C MET A 1 -12.94 2.02 11.59
N GLU A 2 -12.55 2.94 10.70
CA GLU A 2 -11.55 2.63 9.66
C GLU A 2 -10.17 2.48 10.33
N MET A 3 -9.39 1.50 9.88
CA MET A 3 -7.99 1.35 10.31
C MET A 3 -7.17 2.52 9.76
N SER A 4 -6.14 2.95 10.49
CA SER A 4 -5.09 3.86 10.00
C SER A 4 -4.25 3.22 8.89
N PHE A 5 -3.36 3.98 8.24
CA PHE A 5 -2.45 3.42 7.23
C PHE A 5 -1.50 2.41 7.86
N GLU A 6 -0.92 2.77 9.00
CA GLU A 6 0.03 1.97 9.76
C GLU A 6 -0.59 0.66 10.24
N GLU A 7 -1.82 0.70 10.73
CA GLU A 7 -2.55 -0.53 11.12
C GLU A 7 -2.83 -1.44 9.92
N SER A 8 -3.28 -0.88 8.78
CA SER A 8 -3.50 -1.65 7.56
C SER A 8 -2.20 -2.29 7.03
N LEU A 9 -1.07 -1.60 7.17
CA LEU A 9 0.24 -2.09 6.75
C LEU A 9 0.71 -3.25 7.64
N VAL A 10 0.60 -3.11 8.96
CA VAL A 10 0.96 -4.17 9.92
C VAL A 10 0.10 -5.42 9.69
N GLU A 11 -1.20 -5.26 9.44
CA GLU A 11 -2.05 -6.41 9.15
C GLU A 11 -1.68 -7.09 7.82
N LEU A 12 -1.31 -6.31 6.80
CA LEU A 12 -0.83 -6.86 5.54
C LEU A 12 0.47 -7.67 5.73
N GLU A 13 1.42 -7.16 6.51
CA GLU A 13 2.66 -7.88 6.86
C GLU A 13 2.36 -9.21 7.57
N ASN A 14 1.44 -9.20 8.55
CA ASN A 14 1.00 -10.42 9.24
C ASN A 14 0.36 -11.44 8.28
N ILE A 15 -0.42 -10.97 7.31
CA ILE A 15 -1.04 -11.83 6.29
C ILE A 15 0.03 -12.46 5.40
N VAL A 16 1.01 -11.68 4.94
CA VAL A 16 2.11 -12.17 4.12
C VAL A 16 2.90 -13.24 4.89
N GLU A 17 3.27 -12.96 6.14
CA GLU A 17 3.98 -13.94 6.98
C GLU A 17 3.20 -15.26 7.12
N LYS A 18 1.89 -15.19 7.35
CA LYS A 18 1.04 -16.39 7.45
C LYS A 18 0.98 -17.17 6.13
N LEU A 19 0.89 -16.48 4.99
CA LEU A 19 0.88 -17.11 3.67
C LEU A 19 2.22 -17.78 3.35
N GLU A 20 3.34 -17.17 3.72
CA GLU A 20 4.68 -17.69 3.50
C GLU A 20 5.01 -18.90 4.41
N ASN A 21 4.44 -18.96 5.61
CA ASN A 21 4.65 -20.05 6.55
C ASN A 21 4.12 -21.41 6.06
N GLY A 22 3.22 -21.44 5.07
CA GLY A 22 2.81 -22.67 4.37
C GLY A 22 2.03 -23.69 5.21
N GLN A 23 1.58 -23.32 6.41
CA GLN A 23 0.80 -24.20 7.31
C GLN A 23 -0.72 -24.08 7.12
N LEU A 24 -1.16 -23.23 6.19
CA LEU A 24 -2.56 -22.93 5.96
C LEU A 24 -3.19 -23.95 4.99
N SER A 25 -4.47 -24.23 5.19
CA SER A 25 -5.28 -24.89 4.17
C SER A 25 -5.49 -23.99 2.95
N LEU A 26 -5.92 -24.58 1.84
CA LEU A 26 -6.24 -23.83 0.62
C LEU A 26 -7.30 -22.76 0.87
N ASP A 27 -8.37 -23.10 1.60
CA ASP A 27 -9.46 -22.18 1.87
C ASP A 27 -9.01 -21.00 2.74
N GLU A 28 -8.21 -21.26 3.78
CA GLU A 28 -7.61 -20.20 4.62
C GLU A 28 -6.68 -19.31 3.81
N SER A 29 -5.88 -19.90 2.92
CA SER A 29 -4.97 -19.15 2.05
C SER A 29 -5.73 -18.21 1.12
N LEU A 30 -6.86 -18.66 0.55
CA LEU A 30 -7.71 -17.84 -0.30
C LEU A 30 -8.36 -16.68 0.46
N ILE A 31 -8.81 -16.92 1.69
CA ILE A 31 -9.38 -15.87 2.56
C ILE A 31 -8.34 -14.81 2.90
N LEU A 32 -7.14 -15.24 3.30
CA LEU A 32 -6.05 -14.34 3.63
C LEU A 32 -5.58 -13.55 2.42
N PHE A 33 -5.51 -14.19 1.24
CA PHE A 33 -5.18 -13.50 -0.01
C PHE A 33 -6.21 -12.43 -0.37
N ASP A 34 -7.51 -12.73 -0.34
CA ASP A 34 -8.57 -11.75 -0.60
C ASP A 34 -8.51 -10.57 0.38
N THR A 35 -8.25 -10.87 1.66
CA THR A 35 -8.06 -9.84 2.69
C THR A 35 -6.84 -8.97 2.41
N GLY A 36 -5.70 -9.57 2.06
CA GLY A 36 -4.48 -8.85 1.68
C GLY A 36 -4.70 -7.91 0.49
N ILE A 37 -5.42 -8.36 -0.54
CA ILE A 37 -5.75 -7.51 -1.70
C ILE A 37 -6.61 -6.31 -1.30
N LYS A 38 -7.55 -6.48 -0.36
CA LYS A 38 -8.37 -5.36 0.15
C LYS A 38 -7.49 -4.36 0.90
N LEU A 39 -6.62 -4.82 1.79
CA LEU A 39 -5.70 -3.95 2.52
C LEU A 39 -4.76 -3.17 1.60
N VAL A 40 -4.21 -3.82 0.57
CA VAL A 40 -3.37 -3.13 -0.44
C VAL A 40 -4.13 -1.97 -1.11
N LYS A 41 -5.39 -2.21 -1.50
CA LYS A 41 -6.22 -1.16 -2.11
C LYS A 41 -6.55 -0.03 -1.15
N GLU A 42 -6.80 -0.35 0.11
CA GLU A 42 -7.03 0.65 1.16
C GLU A 42 -5.79 1.51 1.40
N CYS A 43 -4.61 0.89 1.50
CA CYS A 43 -3.32 1.59 1.63
C CYS A 43 -3.06 2.53 0.45
N ASP A 44 -3.23 2.04 -0.78
CA ASP A 44 -3.09 2.86 -2.00
C ASP A 44 -4.06 4.06 -2.01
N THR A 45 -5.30 3.85 -1.59
CA THR A 45 -6.30 4.92 -1.49
C THR A 45 -5.90 5.97 -0.46
N LYS A 46 -5.43 5.55 0.73
CA LYS A 46 -4.96 6.46 1.78
C LYS A 46 -3.75 7.29 1.30
N LEU A 47 -2.79 6.64 0.64
CA LEU A 47 -1.61 7.32 0.10
C LEU A 47 -1.99 8.33 -0.99
N LYS A 48 -2.88 7.98 -1.91
CA LYS A 48 -3.40 8.90 -2.94
C LYS A 48 -4.09 10.10 -2.32
N ASN A 49 -4.93 9.88 -1.31
CA ASN A 49 -5.61 10.96 -0.61
C ASN A 49 -4.63 11.89 0.12
N ALA A 50 -3.57 11.35 0.72
CA ALA A 50 -2.52 12.12 1.37
C ALA A 50 -1.72 12.94 0.34
N GLN A 51 -1.35 12.33 -0.78
CA GLN A 51 -0.66 13.00 -1.88
C GLN A 51 -1.48 14.18 -2.42
N GLN A 52 -2.77 13.97 -2.72
CA GLN A 52 -3.66 15.03 -3.21
C GLN A 52 -3.78 16.19 -2.23
N GLN A 53 -3.82 15.90 -0.92
CA GLN A 53 -3.85 16.95 0.11
C GLN A 53 -2.55 17.76 0.12
N ILE A 54 -1.40 17.10 -0.03
CA ILE A 54 -0.10 17.77 -0.12
C ILE A 54 -0.02 18.65 -1.39
N GLU A 55 -0.42 18.11 -2.54
CA GLU A 55 -0.44 18.84 -3.82
C GLU A 55 -1.29 20.12 -3.70
N LYS A 56 -2.50 20.00 -3.14
CA LYS A 56 -3.39 21.13 -2.90
C LYS A 56 -2.76 22.19 -1.99
N LEU A 57 -2.12 21.78 -0.90
CA LEU A 57 -1.44 22.71 0.02
C LEU A 57 -0.27 23.43 -0.66
N ILE A 58 0.46 22.75 -1.54
CA ILE A 58 1.57 23.34 -2.30
C ILE A 58 1.04 24.38 -3.30
N GLU A 59 -0.03 24.06 -4.03
CA GLU A 59 -0.71 24.99 -4.95
C GLU A 59 -1.23 26.23 -4.24
N GLU A 60 -1.90 26.07 -3.10
CA GLU A 60 -2.47 27.17 -2.32
C GLU A 60 -1.40 28.13 -1.77
N ASN A 61 -0.22 27.61 -1.41
CA ASN A 61 0.88 28.40 -0.85
C ASN A 61 1.86 28.92 -1.92
N ASN A 62 1.62 28.65 -3.21
CA ASN A 62 2.52 29.01 -4.32
C ASN A 62 3.97 28.53 -4.09
N CYS A 63 4.16 27.50 -3.25
CA CYS A 63 5.46 27.26 -2.64
C CYS A 63 6.43 26.57 -3.60
N LEU A 64 5.98 25.63 -4.44
CA LEU A 64 6.80 24.90 -5.42
C LEU A 64 5.91 24.28 -6.50
N LYS A 65 6.43 24.00 -7.70
CA LYS A 65 5.74 23.14 -8.67
C LYS A 65 6.03 21.68 -8.31
N SER A 66 4.98 20.87 -8.16
CA SER A 66 5.12 19.42 -8.02
C SER A 66 5.49 18.80 -9.38
N GLU A 67 6.60 18.07 -9.42
CA GLU A 67 6.92 17.18 -10.54
C GLU A 67 6.52 15.74 -10.17
N PRO A 68 6.06 14.91 -11.12
CA PRO A 68 5.77 13.51 -10.86
C PRO A 68 7.01 12.79 -10.32
N PHE A 69 6.88 12.12 -9.18
CA PHE A 69 7.95 11.28 -8.65
C PHE A 69 7.99 9.96 -9.44
N GLU A 70 8.91 9.86 -10.40
CA GLU A 70 9.16 8.61 -11.12
C GLU A 70 9.92 7.63 -10.20
N LEU A 71 9.20 6.62 -9.70
CA LEU A 71 9.81 5.45 -9.09
C LEU A 71 10.70 4.74 -10.13
N HIS A 72 12.00 4.98 -10.08
CA HIS A 72 12.98 4.15 -10.79
C HIS A 72 12.93 2.75 -10.18
N ASN A 73 12.24 1.85 -10.86
CA ASN A 73 12.22 0.44 -10.50
C ASN A 73 13.56 -0.20 -10.92
N GLU A 74 14.50 -0.32 -9.99
CA GLU A 74 15.81 -0.96 -10.22
C GLU A 74 15.77 -2.50 -10.18
N ASN A 75 14.63 -3.14 -10.42
CA ASN A 75 14.55 -4.61 -10.53
C ASN A 75 14.60 -5.10 -11.99
N ALA A 76 15.63 -4.67 -12.73
CA ALA A 76 16.03 -5.28 -14.00
C ALA A 76 17.38 -6.00 -13.85
N HIS A 77 17.48 -6.92 -12.89
CA HIS A 77 18.53 -7.93 -12.89
C HIS A 77 17.87 -9.30 -12.90
N GLU A 78 17.69 -9.88 -14.10
CA GLU A 78 17.87 -11.31 -14.40
C GLU A 78 17.40 -11.64 -15.83
N LYS A 79 18.33 -11.52 -16.80
CA LYS A 79 18.91 -12.66 -17.52
C LYS A 79 20.07 -12.23 -18.41
#